data_AF-A0A5K1FHJ6-F1
#
_entry.id   AF-A0A5K1FHJ6-F1
#
_cell.length_a   1.000
_cell.length_b   1.000
_cell.length_c   1.000
_cell.angle_alpha   90.00
_cell.angle_beta   90.00
_cell.angle_gamma   90.00
#
_symmetry.space_group_name_H-M   'P 1'
#
loop_
_entity.id
_entity.type
_entity.pdbx_description
1 polymer ?
#
loop_
_entity_poly.entity_id
_entity_poly.type
_entity_poly.pdbx_seq_one_letter_code
_entity_poly.pdbx_strand_id
1 'polypeptide(L)' 'VPSAHASLSNVTDQLTLLSFKSLVTKDPYKVLSNWNSNITFCDWNGVSCSRGSQR' A
#
# COMPACT_ATOMS: atom_id res chain seq x y z
N VAL A 1 16.72 8.28 -16.05
CA VAL A 1 17.04 7.92 -14.65
C VAL A 1 15.81 7.29 -14.03
N PRO A 2 15.85 6.06 -13.50
CA PRO A 2 14.74 5.58 -12.68
C PRO A 2 14.78 6.41 -11.41
N SER A 3 13.73 7.19 -11.17
CA SER A 3 13.67 8.15 -10.07
C SER A 3 13.79 7.41 -8.74
N ALA A 4 14.91 7.61 -8.03
CA ALA A 4 15.15 7.08 -6.67
C ALA A 4 14.06 7.49 -5.65
N HIS A 5 13.19 8.44 -6.02
CA HIS A 5 12.02 8.86 -5.26
C HIS A 5 10.89 7.82 -5.24
N ALA A 6 10.70 7.07 -6.32
CA ALA A 6 9.60 6.09 -6.44
C ALA A 6 9.85 4.85 -5.56
N SER A 7 11.11 4.47 -5.36
CA SER A 7 11.48 3.36 -4.48
C SER A 7 11.33 3.71 -3.00
N LEU A 8 11.60 4.96 -2.61
CA LEU A 8 11.43 5.41 -1.23
C LEU A 8 9.94 5.59 -0.90
N SER A 9 9.16 6.20 -1.82
CA SER A 9 7.72 6.37 -1.66
C SER A 9 7.02 5.02 -1.51
N ASN A 10 7.36 4.01 -2.32
CA ASN A 10 6.77 2.68 -2.22
C ASN A 10 6.96 2.02 -0.84
N VAL A 11 8.13 2.18 -0.21
CA VAL A 11 8.39 1.64 1.13
C VAL A 11 7.61 2.43 2.19
N THR A 12 7.60 3.76 2.09
CA THR A 12 6.84 4.63 3.00
C THR A 12 5.34 4.36 2.89
N ASP A 13 4.80 4.28 1.68
CA ASP A 13 3.39 4.01 1.40
C ASP A 13 2.97 2.63 1.91
N GLN A 14 3.81 1.59 1.70
CA GLN A 14 3.54 0.26 2.24
C GLN A 14 3.47 0.26 3.77
N LEU A 15 4.39 0.94 4.45
CA LEU A 15 4.39 1.05 5.91
C LEU A 15 3.17 1.83 6.42
N THR A 16 2.84 2.97 5.79
CA THR A 16 1.67 3.78 6.15
C THR A 16 0.37 2.99 6.02
N LEU A 17 0.20 2.22 4.96
CA LEU A 17 -0.98 1.38 4.76
C LEU A 17 -1.05 0.24 5.80
N LEU A 18 0.08 -0.38 6.17
CA LEU A 18 0.09 -1.39 7.24
C LEU A 18 -0.23 -0.78 8.62
N SER A 19 0.27 0.43 8.90
CA SER A 19 -0.12 1.17 10.10
C SER A 19 -1.62 1.48 10.11
N PHE A 20 -2.19 1.88 8.98
CA PHE A 20 -3.64 2.07 8.83
C PHE A 20 -4.41 0.79 9.15
N LYS A 21 -4.00 -0.35 8.56
CA LYS A 21 -4.61 -1.66 8.86
C LYS A 21 -4.60 -1.98 10.35
N SER A 22 -3.49 -1.70 11.05
CA SER A 22 -3.36 -1.94 12.50
C SER A 22 -4.39 -1.15 13.33
N LEU A 23 -4.76 0.04 12.87
CA LEU A 23 -5.74 0.90 13.55
C LEU A 23 -7.20 0.48 13.28
N VAL A 24 -7.45 -0.35 12.27
CA VAL A 24 -8.78 -0.88 11.97
C VAL A 24 -9.08 -2.06 12.89
N THR A 25 -9.81 -1.80 13.98
CA THR A 25 -10.13 -2.80 15.01
C THR A 25 -11.28 -3.73 14.64
N LYS A 26 -12.11 -3.36 13.65
CA LYS A 26 -13.22 -4.15 13.14
C LYS A 26 -13.21 -4.20 11.62
N ASP A 27 -12.83 -5.36 11.08
CA ASP A 27 -12.91 -5.68 9.65
C ASP A 27 -13.85 -6.88 9.43
N PRO A 28 -15.19 -6.68 9.56
CA PRO A 28 -16.16 -7.78 9.50
C PRO A 28 -16.17 -8.50 8.15
N TYR A 29 -15.78 -7.81 7.08
CA TYR A 29 -15.72 -8.34 5.72
C TYR A 29 -14.32 -8.79 5.31
N LYS A 30 -13.34 -8.71 6.22
CA LYS A 30 -11.97 -9.16 5.97
C LYS A 30 -11.32 -8.48 4.76
N VAL A 31 -11.74 -7.25 4.44
CA VAL A 31 -11.27 -6.48 3.27
C VAL A 31 -9.77 -6.28 3.32
N LEU A 32 -9.22 -6.05 4.51
CA LEU A 32 -7.80 -5.76 4.71
C LEU A 32 -6.97 -7.03 4.92
N SER A 33 -7.56 -8.23 4.75
CA SER A 33 -6.86 -9.50 5.01
C SER A 33 -5.67 -9.72 4.08
N ASN A 34 -5.75 -9.25 2.83
CA ASN A 34 -4.67 -9.38 1.86
C ASN A 34 -3.61 -8.27 1.96
N TRP A 35 -3.77 -7.31 2.88
CA TRP A 35 -2.75 -6.30 3.17
C TRP A 35 -1.62 -6.97 3.93
N ASN A 36 -0.62 -7.46 3.19
CA ASN A 36 0.49 -8.26 3.71
C ASN A 36 1.81 -7.76 3.10
N SER A 37 2.87 -7.67 3.90
CA SER A 37 4.20 -7.21 3.47
C SER A 37 4.84 -8.09 2.39
N ASN A 38 4.39 -9.34 2.26
CA ASN A 38 4.83 -10.26 1.20
C ASN A 38 4.17 -10.00 -0.16
N ILE A 39 3.10 -9.21 -0.22
CA ILE A 39 2.35 -8.89 -1.45
C ILE A 39 2.63 -7.43 -1.78
N THR A 40 2.74 -7.09 -3.06
CA THR A 40 2.88 -5.68 -3.46
C THR A 40 1.62 -4.92 -3.03
N PHE A 41 1.78 -3.73 -2.43
CA PHE A 41 0.64 -2.99 -1.92
C PHE A 41 -0.35 -2.57 -3.01
N CYS A 42 0.10 -2.52 -4.27
CA CYS A 42 -0.75 -2.29 -5.43
C CYS A 42 -1.77 -3.40 -5.69
N ASP A 43 -1.51 -4.62 -5.21
CA ASP A 43 -2.42 -5.75 -5.32
C ASP A 43 -3.33 -5.88 -4.08
N TRP A 44 -3.23 -4.94 -3.13
CA TRP A 44 -4.08 -4.94 -1.95
C TRP A 44 -5.50 -4.52 -2.29
N ASN A 45 -6.46 -5.13 -1.60
CA ASN A 45 -7.86 -4.84 -1.86
C ASN A 45 -8.16 -3.36 -1.50
N GLY A 46 -8.77 -2.63 -2.43
CA GLY A 46 -9.06 -1.20 -2.29
C GLY A 46 -7.88 -0.27 -2.56
N VAL A 47 -6.68 -0.78 -2.86
CA VAL A 47 -5.54 0.04 -3.29
C VAL A 47 -5.50 0.09 -4.82
N SER A 48 -5.26 1.27 -5.37
CA SER A 48 -5.11 1.45 -6.82
C SER A 48 -3.83 2.23 -7.08
N CYS A 49 -2.86 1.59 -7.72
CA CYS A 49 -1.61 2.24 -8.08
C CYS A 49 -1.73 2.86 -9.47
N SER A 50 -1.75 4.18 -9.54
CA SER A 50 -1.59 4.87 -10.83
C SER A 50 -0.11 4.92 -11.20
N ARG A 51 0.24 4.48 -12.42
CA ARG A 51 1.58 4.72 -13.00
C ARG A 51 1.73 6.16 -13.50
N GLY A 52 1.21 7.13 -12.75
CA GLY A 52 1.23 8.53 -13.14
C GLY A 52 2.66 9.04 -13.19
N SER A 53 3.13 9.39 -14.39
CA SER A 53 4.20 10.35 -14.58
C SER A 53 3.96 11.51 -13.62
N GLN A 54 4.90 11.68 -12.70
CA GLN A 54 4.94 12.77 -11.74
C GLN A 54 4.69 14.09 -12.49
N ARG A 55 3.56 14.75 -12.23
CA ARG A 55 3.38 16.16 -12.56
C ARG A 55 4.20 17.00 -11.59
#